data_AF-A0A6G0QKZ2-F1
#
_entry.id   AF-A0A6G0QKZ2-F1
#
_cell.length_a   1.000
_cell.length_b   1.000
_cell.length_c   1.000
_cell.angle_alpha   90.00
_cell.angle_beta   90.00
_cell.angle_gamma   90.00
#
_symmetry.space_group_name_H-M   'P 1'
#
loop_
_entity.id
_entity.type
_entity.pdbx_description
1 polymer ?
#
loop_
_entity_poly.entity_id
_entity_poly.type
_entity_poly.pdbx_seq_one_letter_code
_entity_poly.pdbx_strand_id
1 'polypeptide(L)'
;MTLLEADAGSNISSTSTSVESMAADADTEPQITLRSAQLTPSGVVEVTLSFPGESADVVEPSTMNEWEAYSTRQHKMTGQTAPPVPVMNICLAPIGTWNNGVKQFVAIGIKLKGQGHRVRVAANERFRTEIVARGLEFYPLAGAPESIQDFAKFVYDSQNAAQAAAPGRLGTGAIQAFKELMYSLWPAAYGSDPHGGGTNIPGKHFRADALLWHPLLLGHVHVAERLGIPLQCASLEPLSPTYSFPHPLSSVTGLDPPMMKLCRSNLLTYGIVDTAIWHGSVAEVLTQFRAFIGLQKRCDLPDPLVRWEVPHIYLWNPALLPKPLDWGAELSVVGHVTLGINAGLSRRKRKKREKENKRFKWPNALTEFAFQTSAPPVIYFGVSTRTMSPGILDELLRKVDAASDQRVLIIFHTREVGDKQRALYQSANVLEIASDLPYARLFQEPTVAGVIHSGEPN
;
A
#
# COMPACT_ATOMS: atom_id res chain seq x y z
N MET A 1 -5.64 28.90 -47.75
CA MET A 1 -6.66 29.62 -48.52
C MET A 1 -7.82 29.86 -47.56
N THR A 2 -7.99 31.13 -47.12
CA THR A 2 -9.16 31.72 -46.40
C THR A 2 -9.67 30.98 -45.13
N LEU A 3 -9.35 31.36 -43.89
CA LEU A 3 -9.82 32.54 -43.11
C LEU A 3 -11.31 32.85 -43.26
N LEU A 4 -12.06 32.75 -42.15
CA LEU A 4 -13.12 33.69 -41.73
C LEU A 4 -13.40 33.51 -40.22
N GLU A 5 -13.02 34.54 -39.45
CA GLU A 5 -13.65 35.01 -38.19
C GLU A 5 -15.08 35.49 -38.52
N ALA A 6 -16.07 35.78 -37.66
CA ALA A 6 -16.29 35.99 -36.23
C ALA A 6 -17.80 35.58 -36.01
N ASP A 7 -18.52 35.70 -34.89
CA ASP A 7 -18.51 36.65 -33.79
C ASP A 7 -19.48 36.16 -32.69
N ALA A 8 -19.43 36.82 -31.53
CA ALA A 8 -20.13 36.51 -30.28
C ALA A 8 -21.65 36.78 -30.26
N GLY A 9 -22.38 36.11 -29.33
CA GLY A 9 -23.75 36.51 -28.97
C GLY A 9 -24.47 35.55 -28.01
N SER A 10 -24.83 36.05 -26.84
CA SER A 10 -25.46 35.38 -25.69
C SER A 10 -26.97 35.07 -25.82
N ASN A 11 -27.41 34.02 -25.11
CA ASN A 11 -28.65 33.90 -24.28
C ASN A 11 -29.53 32.65 -24.51
N ILE A 12 -29.50 31.79 -23.48
CA ILE A 12 -30.60 31.07 -22.81
C ILE A 12 -31.93 30.91 -23.58
N SER A 13 -32.30 29.66 -23.88
CA SER A 13 -33.68 29.19 -23.81
C SER A 13 -33.74 27.66 -23.85
N SER A 14 -34.33 27.09 -22.80
CA SER A 14 -34.72 25.69 -22.68
C SER A 14 -35.74 25.30 -23.76
N THR A 15 -35.46 24.23 -24.52
CA THR A 15 -36.51 23.51 -25.26
C THR A 15 -36.19 22.03 -25.28
N SER A 16 -37.08 21.25 -24.68
CA SER A 16 -37.16 19.80 -24.73
C SER A 16 -37.20 19.31 -26.18
N THR A 17 -36.34 18.36 -26.52
CA THR A 17 -36.52 17.56 -27.73
C THR A 17 -36.61 16.10 -27.32
N SER A 18 -37.83 15.60 -27.34
CA SER A 18 -38.16 14.18 -27.28
C SER A 18 -37.52 13.51 -28.50
N VAL A 19 -36.62 12.56 -28.29
CA VAL A 19 -36.18 11.66 -29.36
C VAL A 19 -36.93 10.35 -29.16
N GLU A 20 -37.75 10.02 -30.16
CA GLU A 20 -38.56 8.83 -30.27
C GLU A 20 -37.74 7.54 -30.14
N SER A 21 -38.38 6.56 -29.52
CA SER A 21 -37.95 5.19 -29.33
C SER A 21 -37.63 4.49 -30.65
N MET A 22 -36.42 3.93 -30.75
CA MET A 22 -36.20 2.68 -31.47
C MET A 22 -35.92 1.59 -30.45
N ALA A 23 -36.88 0.68 -30.31
CA ALA A 23 -36.73 -0.55 -29.56
C ALA A 23 -35.98 -1.61 -30.38
N ALA A 24 -35.44 -2.58 -29.65
CA ALA A 24 -34.88 -3.87 -30.06
C ALA A 24 -33.38 -3.92 -30.40
N ASP A 25 -32.57 -4.19 -29.37
CA ASP A 25 -31.93 -5.51 -29.31
C ASP A 25 -32.02 -6.03 -27.86
N ALA A 26 -32.70 -7.16 -27.69
CA ALA A 26 -32.89 -7.87 -26.45
C ALA A 26 -32.01 -9.11 -26.49
N ASP A 27 -30.79 -9.00 -25.98
CA ASP A 27 -29.96 -10.12 -25.53
C ASP A 27 -28.85 -9.62 -24.57
N THR A 28 -29.21 -8.72 -23.66
CA THR A 28 -28.30 -8.32 -22.58
C THR A 28 -28.29 -9.43 -21.54
N GLU A 29 -27.19 -10.19 -21.50
CA GLU A 29 -26.90 -11.08 -20.37
C GLU A 29 -27.22 -10.38 -19.04
N PRO A 30 -27.74 -11.12 -18.06
CA PRO A 30 -27.95 -10.57 -16.73
C PRO A 30 -26.61 -10.09 -16.13
N GLN A 31 -26.36 -8.78 -16.17
CA GLN A 31 -25.12 -8.15 -15.70
C GLN A 31 -25.18 -7.79 -14.21
N ILE A 32 -24.04 -7.96 -13.52
CA ILE A 32 -23.81 -7.41 -12.17
C ILE A 32 -23.91 -5.89 -12.26
N THR A 33 -24.77 -5.28 -11.43
CA THR A 33 -24.99 -3.83 -11.43
C THR A 33 -24.42 -3.19 -10.18
N LEU A 34 -23.69 -2.08 -10.33
CA LEU A 34 -23.23 -1.26 -9.22
C LEU A 34 -24.38 -0.39 -8.70
N ARG A 35 -24.74 -0.52 -7.42
CA ARG A 35 -25.76 0.31 -6.77
C ARG A 35 -25.16 1.54 -6.12
N SER A 36 -24.04 1.36 -5.41
CA SER A 36 -23.32 2.44 -4.75
C SER A 36 -21.84 2.09 -4.60
N ALA A 37 -20.99 3.11 -4.67
CA ALA A 37 -19.59 3.05 -4.30
C ALA A 37 -19.23 4.34 -3.57
N GLN A 38 -18.77 4.25 -2.32
CA GLN A 38 -18.41 5.43 -1.53
C GLN A 38 -17.10 5.20 -0.77
N LEU A 39 -16.12 6.07 -1.00
CA LEU A 39 -14.92 6.15 -0.16
C LEU A 39 -15.28 6.75 1.19
N THR A 40 -14.88 6.08 2.27
CA THR A 40 -15.28 6.42 3.65
C THR A 40 -14.16 7.08 4.45
N PRO A 41 -14.47 7.76 5.58
CA PRO A 41 -13.46 8.33 6.48
C PRO A 41 -12.50 7.31 7.10
N SER A 42 -12.87 6.03 7.14
CA SER A 42 -12.06 4.93 7.67
C SER A 42 -11.07 4.36 6.65
N GLY A 43 -11.07 4.86 5.41
CA GLY A 43 -10.13 4.45 4.38
C GLY A 43 -10.52 3.13 3.70
N VAL A 44 -11.82 2.91 3.51
CA VAL A 44 -12.36 1.81 2.68
C VAL A 44 -13.35 2.35 1.67
N VAL A 45 -13.60 1.60 0.61
CA VAL A 45 -14.66 1.89 -0.37
C VAL A 45 -15.81 0.92 -0.09
N GLU A 46 -16.91 1.43 0.42
CA GLU A 46 -18.14 0.66 0.59
C GLU A 46 -18.79 0.43 -0.77
N VAL A 47 -18.96 -0.83 -1.14
CA VAL A 47 -19.48 -1.23 -2.45
C VAL A 47 -20.76 -2.03 -2.25
N THR A 48 -21.83 -1.60 -2.92
CA THR A 48 -23.09 -2.35 -3.00
C THR A 48 -23.30 -2.80 -4.44
N LEU A 49 -23.30 -4.11 -4.66
CA LEU A 49 -23.57 -4.73 -5.95
C LEU A 49 -24.96 -5.38 -5.94
N SER A 50 -25.58 -5.48 -7.11
CA SER A 50 -26.80 -6.26 -7.32
C SER A 50 -26.58 -7.33 -8.35
N PHE A 51 -26.95 -8.55 -7.97
CA PHE A 51 -26.78 -9.74 -8.78
C PHE A 51 -28.13 -10.15 -9.36
N PRO A 52 -28.19 -10.40 -10.67
CA PRO A 52 -29.40 -10.91 -11.32
C PRO A 52 -29.66 -12.40 -11.01
N GLY A 53 -28.68 -13.12 -10.43
CA GLY A 53 -28.80 -14.49 -9.92
C GLY A 53 -27.44 -15.01 -9.40
N GLU A 54 -27.42 -16.12 -8.66
CA GLU A 54 -26.18 -16.70 -8.10
C GLU A 54 -25.14 -17.10 -9.17
N SER A 55 -25.59 -17.48 -10.37
CA SER A 55 -24.71 -17.84 -11.49
C SER A 55 -24.02 -16.66 -12.15
N ALA A 56 -24.53 -15.43 -11.96
CA ALA A 56 -24.01 -14.23 -12.64
C ALA A 56 -22.62 -13.82 -12.13
N ASP A 57 -22.25 -14.26 -10.94
CA ASP A 57 -20.96 -13.94 -10.34
C ASP A 57 -19.86 -14.97 -10.67
N VAL A 58 -20.23 -16.14 -11.20
CA VAL A 58 -19.28 -17.25 -11.40
C VAL A 58 -18.50 -17.06 -12.71
N VAL A 59 -17.21 -17.40 -12.67
CA VAL A 59 -16.38 -17.50 -13.88
C VAL A 59 -16.65 -18.82 -14.60
N GLU A 60 -16.78 -18.78 -15.92
CA GLU A 60 -17.07 -19.98 -16.70
C GLU A 60 -15.91 -20.99 -16.69
N PRO A 61 -16.20 -22.32 -16.65
CA PRO A 61 -15.16 -23.34 -16.68
C PRO A 61 -14.24 -23.30 -17.91
N SER A 62 -14.77 -22.89 -19.07
CA SER A 62 -13.99 -22.68 -20.29
C SER A 62 -12.88 -21.65 -20.08
N THR A 63 -13.21 -20.49 -19.51
CA THR A 63 -12.27 -19.42 -19.19
C THR A 63 -11.22 -19.88 -18.18
N MET A 64 -11.62 -20.63 -17.15
CA MET A 64 -10.68 -21.20 -16.18
C MET A 64 -9.67 -22.15 -16.87
N ASN A 65 -10.13 -23.03 -17.76
CA ASN A 65 -9.26 -23.94 -18.51
C ASN A 65 -8.27 -23.19 -19.42
N GLU A 66 -8.70 -22.08 -20.01
CA GLU A 66 -7.82 -21.21 -20.82
C GLU A 66 -6.71 -20.59 -19.99
N TRP A 67 -7.05 -20.07 -18.80
CA TRP A 67 -6.06 -19.50 -17.89
C TRP A 67 -5.10 -20.56 -17.33
N GLU A 68 -5.57 -21.79 -17.06
CA GLU A 68 -4.69 -22.92 -16.69
C GLU A 68 -3.70 -23.27 -17.81
N ALA A 69 -4.19 -23.35 -19.04
CA ALA A 69 -3.34 -23.61 -20.20
C ALA A 69 -2.31 -22.49 -20.40
N TYR A 70 -2.72 -21.22 -20.23
CA TYR A 70 -1.86 -20.06 -20.33
C TYR A 70 -0.80 -20.03 -19.23
N SER A 71 -1.20 -20.19 -17.96
CA SER A 71 -0.30 -20.27 -16.81
C SER A 71 0.75 -21.38 -16.99
N THR A 72 0.32 -22.56 -17.46
CA THR A 72 1.24 -23.68 -17.76
C THR A 72 2.26 -23.33 -18.84
N ARG A 73 1.87 -22.57 -19.88
CA ARG A 73 2.78 -22.11 -20.93
C ARG A 73 3.81 -21.11 -20.39
N GLN A 74 3.39 -20.17 -19.55
CA GLN A 74 4.29 -19.18 -18.95
C GLN A 74 5.41 -19.85 -18.14
N HIS A 75 5.09 -20.86 -17.34
CA HIS A 75 6.06 -21.61 -16.54
C HIS A 75 7.11 -22.32 -17.39
N LYS A 76 6.79 -22.67 -18.65
CA LYS A 76 7.73 -23.33 -19.58
C LYS A 76 8.66 -22.35 -20.30
N MET A 77 8.34 -21.06 -20.34
CA MET A 77 9.11 -20.04 -21.06
C MET A 77 10.22 -19.38 -20.22
N THR A 78 10.37 -19.74 -18.95
CA THR A 78 11.41 -19.22 -18.06
C THR A 78 12.78 -19.87 -18.33
N GLY A 79 13.37 -19.54 -19.48
CA GLY A 79 14.63 -20.17 -19.93
C GLY A 79 15.48 -19.35 -20.89
N GLN A 80 15.28 -18.03 -21.00
CA GLN A 80 16.13 -17.19 -21.84
C GLN A 80 17.24 -16.54 -21.02
N THR A 81 18.49 -16.70 -21.47
CA THR A 81 19.64 -15.98 -20.93
C THR A 81 19.49 -14.50 -21.26
N ALA A 82 19.03 -13.72 -20.29
CA ALA A 82 18.97 -12.27 -20.43
C ALA A 82 20.38 -11.70 -20.64
N PRO A 83 20.54 -10.67 -21.48
CA PRO A 83 21.81 -9.99 -21.62
C PRO A 83 22.26 -9.42 -20.25
N PRO A 84 23.57 -9.24 -20.03
CA PRO A 84 24.07 -8.66 -18.78
C PRO A 84 23.49 -7.26 -18.58
N VAL A 85 22.85 -7.05 -17.43
CA VAL A 85 22.23 -5.78 -17.05
C VAL A 85 23.35 -4.76 -16.74
N PRO A 86 23.35 -3.55 -17.35
CA PRO A 86 24.33 -2.53 -17.03
C PRO A 86 24.19 -2.05 -15.58
N VAL A 87 25.26 -1.46 -15.04
CA VAL A 87 25.16 -0.75 -13.74
C VAL A 87 24.20 0.43 -13.91
N MET A 88 23.25 0.55 -12.98
CA MET A 88 22.14 1.51 -13.02
C MET A 88 22.04 2.28 -11.71
N ASN A 89 21.48 3.49 -11.79
CA ASN A 89 20.95 4.22 -10.65
C ASN A 89 19.48 3.81 -10.43
N ILE A 90 19.18 3.12 -9.34
CA ILE A 90 17.83 2.58 -9.10
C ILE A 90 17.17 3.35 -7.94
N CYS A 91 16.01 3.94 -8.19
CA CYS A 91 15.21 4.63 -7.18
C CYS A 91 14.12 3.70 -6.65
N LEU A 92 14.15 3.44 -5.34
CA LEU A 92 13.15 2.63 -4.65
C LEU A 92 12.24 3.56 -3.84
N ALA A 93 10.92 3.45 -3.97
CA ALA A 93 9.99 4.28 -3.21
C ALA A 93 8.85 3.43 -2.60
N PRO A 94 8.98 2.99 -1.34
CA PRO A 94 7.90 2.31 -0.63
C PRO A 94 6.87 3.32 -0.08
N ILE A 95 5.66 2.83 0.20
CA ILE A 95 4.84 3.35 1.31
C ILE A 95 5.00 2.42 2.51
N GLY A 96 4.50 2.83 3.68
CA GLY A 96 4.38 1.93 4.81
C GLY A 96 5.10 2.36 6.08
N THR A 97 5.08 1.47 7.06
CA THR A 97 5.91 1.58 8.27
C THR A 97 7.28 0.96 8.03
N TRP A 98 8.19 1.06 9.01
CA TRP A 98 9.47 0.35 8.92
C TRP A 98 9.26 -1.16 8.74
N ASN A 99 8.32 -1.73 9.51
CA ASN A 99 8.07 -3.16 9.52
C ASN A 99 7.19 -3.61 8.37
N ASN A 100 6.27 -2.79 7.89
CA ASN A 100 5.39 -3.13 6.77
C ASN A 100 5.68 -2.20 5.59
N GLY A 101 6.47 -2.66 4.60
CA GLY A 101 6.79 -1.93 3.37
C GLY A 101 8.24 -1.49 3.28
N VAL A 102 8.69 -0.59 4.17
CA VAL A 102 9.98 0.10 3.99
C VAL A 102 11.17 -0.85 4.11
N LYS A 103 11.22 -1.74 5.11
CA LYS A 103 12.37 -2.65 5.27
C LYS A 103 12.52 -3.64 4.12
N GLN A 104 11.42 -4.04 3.47
CA GLN A 104 11.44 -4.94 2.31
C GLN A 104 12.15 -4.25 1.14
N PHE A 105 11.81 -3.00 0.85
CA PHE A 105 12.49 -2.20 -0.17
C PHE A 105 13.96 -1.95 0.18
N VAL A 106 14.28 -1.73 1.46
CA VAL A 106 15.67 -1.62 1.93
C VAL A 106 16.45 -2.92 1.71
N ALA A 107 15.84 -4.08 1.98
CA ALA A 107 16.48 -5.38 1.76
C ALA A 107 16.78 -5.61 0.27
N ILE A 108 15.83 -5.31 -0.62
CA ILE A 108 16.02 -5.34 -2.07
C ILE A 108 17.16 -4.37 -2.47
N GLY A 109 17.14 -3.15 -1.95
CA GLY A 109 18.16 -2.14 -2.25
C GLY A 109 19.57 -2.53 -1.85
N ILE A 110 19.74 -3.24 -0.72
CA ILE A 110 21.06 -3.77 -0.31
C ILE A 110 21.56 -4.82 -1.30
N LYS A 111 20.67 -5.70 -1.80
CA LYS A 111 21.04 -6.72 -2.78
C LYS A 111 21.40 -6.10 -4.13
N LEU A 112 20.59 -5.15 -4.62
CA LEU A 112 20.90 -4.38 -5.83
C LEU A 112 22.24 -3.63 -5.70
N LYS A 113 22.46 -2.96 -4.57
CA LYS A 113 23.75 -2.31 -4.32
C LYS A 113 24.91 -3.30 -4.31
N GLY A 114 24.72 -4.49 -3.74
CA GLY A 114 25.70 -5.58 -3.75
C GLY A 114 26.05 -6.08 -5.15
N GLN A 115 25.17 -5.89 -6.14
CA GLN A 115 25.40 -6.17 -7.56
C GLN A 115 26.06 -5.00 -8.31
N GLY A 116 26.40 -3.90 -7.62
CA GLY A 116 27.09 -2.74 -8.19
C GLY A 116 26.22 -1.54 -8.52
N HIS A 117 24.89 -1.65 -8.39
CA HIS A 117 23.96 -0.54 -8.65
C HIS A 117 24.11 0.59 -7.62
N ARG A 118 23.87 1.84 -8.05
CA ARG A 118 23.70 2.98 -7.14
C ARG A 118 22.24 3.03 -6.73
N VAL A 119 21.95 2.82 -5.44
CA VAL A 119 20.57 2.68 -4.98
C VAL A 119 20.20 3.82 -4.03
N ARG A 120 19.07 4.47 -4.32
CA ARG A 120 18.42 5.46 -3.46
C ARG A 120 17.07 4.93 -3.00
N VAL A 121 16.74 5.12 -1.73
CA VAL A 121 15.41 4.87 -1.17
C VAL A 121 14.75 6.20 -0.84
N ALA A 122 13.62 6.47 -1.47
CA ALA A 122 12.77 7.63 -1.21
C ALA A 122 11.66 7.23 -0.23
N ALA A 123 11.66 7.78 0.98
CA ALA A 123 10.69 7.41 2.03
C ALA A 123 10.50 8.57 3.01
N ASN A 124 9.62 8.39 4.00
CA ASN A 124 9.45 9.37 5.07
C ASN A 124 10.77 9.64 5.83
N GLU A 125 11.04 10.93 6.11
CA GLU A 125 12.30 11.43 6.70
C GLU A 125 12.73 10.67 7.96
N ARG A 126 11.78 10.24 8.79
CA ARG A 126 12.04 9.43 10.00
C ARG A 126 12.87 8.16 9.75
N PHE A 127 12.87 7.62 8.54
CA PHE A 127 13.61 6.40 8.18
C PHE A 127 15.03 6.67 7.66
N ARG A 128 15.41 7.93 7.43
CA ARG A 128 16.72 8.33 6.89
C ARG A 128 17.87 7.64 7.61
N THR A 129 17.92 7.77 8.93
CA THR A 129 19.02 7.26 9.76
C THR A 129 19.21 5.75 9.56
N GLU A 130 18.11 5.00 9.48
CA GLU A 130 18.11 3.55 9.38
C GLU A 130 18.53 3.07 7.98
N ILE A 131 18.08 3.78 6.93
CA ILE A 131 18.39 3.51 5.52
C ILE A 131 19.86 3.85 5.22
N VAL A 132 20.29 5.06 5.55
CA VAL A 132 21.66 5.53 5.32
C VAL A 132 22.66 4.70 6.14
N ALA A 133 22.27 4.23 7.33
CA ALA A 133 23.12 3.32 8.11
C ALA A 133 23.47 2.01 7.41
N ARG A 134 22.64 1.58 6.44
CA ARG A 134 22.85 0.39 5.60
C ARG A 134 23.52 0.71 4.26
N GLY A 135 23.99 1.94 4.11
CA GLY A 135 24.75 2.41 2.96
C GLY A 135 23.92 2.70 1.72
N LEU A 136 22.59 2.81 1.82
CA LEU A 136 21.76 3.27 0.71
C LEU A 136 21.70 4.79 0.71
N GLU A 137 21.57 5.40 -0.47
CA GLU A 137 21.21 6.82 -0.58
C GLU A 137 19.75 7.02 -0.16
N PHE A 138 19.41 8.23 0.28
CA PHE A 138 18.08 8.56 0.78
C PHE A 138 17.50 9.76 0.04
N TYR A 139 16.17 9.86 0.00
CA TYR A 139 15.45 11.08 -0.35
C TYR A 139 14.17 11.20 0.51
N PRO A 140 13.84 12.37 1.08
CA PRO A 140 12.64 12.55 1.89
C PRO A 140 11.39 12.74 1.02
N LEU A 141 10.48 11.77 1.05
CA LEU A 141 9.12 11.98 0.53
C LEU A 141 8.30 12.81 1.52
N ALA A 142 7.46 13.70 0.98
CA ALA A 142 6.61 14.58 1.78
C ALA A 142 5.32 13.85 2.22
N GLY A 143 5.44 12.97 3.21
CA GLY A 143 4.28 12.32 3.83
C GLY A 143 3.74 11.12 3.05
N ALA A 144 4.61 10.16 2.73
CA ALA A 144 4.17 8.87 2.18
C ALA A 144 3.26 8.14 3.21
N PRO A 145 2.12 7.56 2.79
CA PRO A 145 1.21 6.83 3.69
C PRO A 145 1.87 5.66 4.42
N GLU A 146 1.33 5.25 5.58
CA GLU A 146 1.87 4.10 6.33
C GLU A 146 1.15 2.77 6.07
N SER A 147 0.03 2.81 5.33
CA SER A 147 -0.75 1.65 4.91
C SER A 147 -1.60 2.01 3.69
N ILE A 148 -2.22 1.00 3.08
CA ILE A 148 -3.19 1.23 2.00
C ILE A 148 -4.44 1.96 2.50
N GLN A 149 -4.87 1.72 3.74
CA GLN A 149 -6.02 2.38 4.36
C GLN A 149 -5.70 3.84 4.70
N ASP A 150 -4.48 4.13 5.17
CA ASP A 150 -4.02 5.51 5.38
C ASP A 150 -4.00 6.29 4.09
N PHE A 151 -3.59 5.65 2.99
CA PHE A 151 -3.66 6.26 1.68
C PHE A 151 -5.10 6.55 1.27
N ALA A 152 -6.01 5.58 1.39
CA ALA A 152 -7.42 5.76 1.07
C ALA A 152 -8.07 6.88 1.91
N LYS A 153 -7.77 6.91 3.22
CA LYS A 153 -8.18 7.99 4.12
C LYS A 153 -7.60 9.33 3.71
N PHE A 154 -6.32 9.37 3.35
CA PHE A 154 -5.66 10.59 2.90
C PHE A 154 -6.29 11.15 1.62
N VAL A 155 -6.67 10.26 0.69
CA VAL A 155 -7.43 10.62 -0.51
C VAL A 155 -8.83 11.14 -0.14
N TYR A 156 -9.55 10.47 0.76
CA TYR A 156 -10.86 10.93 1.25
C TYR A 156 -10.79 12.33 1.85
N ASP A 157 -9.85 12.55 2.78
CA ASP A 157 -9.65 13.84 3.43
C ASP A 157 -9.26 14.92 2.42
N SER A 158 -8.49 14.57 1.38
CA SER A 158 -8.10 15.47 0.28
C SER A 158 -9.26 15.84 -0.64
N GLN A 159 -10.14 14.87 -0.98
CA GLN A 159 -11.34 15.10 -1.77
C GLN A 159 -12.32 16.01 -1.02
N ASN A 160 -12.53 15.77 0.28
CA ASN A 160 -13.39 16.62 1.12
C ASN A 160 -12.82 18.03 1.31
N ALA A 161 -11.52 18.16 1.59
CA ALA A 161 -10.87 19.46 1.72
C ALA A 161 -10.99 20.29 0.42
N ALA A 162 -10.91 19.63 -0.73
CA ALA A 162 -11.10 20.29 -2.02
C ALA A 162 -12.56 20.74 -2.24
N GLN A 163 -13.55 19.92 -1.87
CA GLN A 163 -14.97 20.28 -1.96
C GLN A 163 -15.35 21.45 -1.03
N ALA A 164 -14.72 21.52 0.15
CA ALA A 164 -14.95 22.60 1.11
C ALA A 164 -14.22 23.92 0.76
N ALA A 165 -13.27 23.90 -0.19
CA ALA A 165 -12.50 25.08 -0.56
C ALA A 165 -13.31 26.03 -1.43
N ALA A 166 -13.32 27.33 -1.06
CA ALA A 166 -13.94 28.37 -1.89
C ALA A 166 -13.17 28.53 -3.22
N PRO A 167 -13.86 28.76 -4.36
CA PRO A 167 -13.21 28.99 -5.64
C PRO A 167 -12.16 30.10 -5.56
N GLY A 168 -10.92 29.82 -5.98
CA GLY A 168 -9.84 30.82 -6.04
C GLY A 168 -8.93 30.94 -4.80
N ARG A 169 -9.12 30.13 -3.75
CA ARG A 169 -8.13 30.02 -2.65
C ARG A 169 -7.14 28.88 -2.90
N LEU A 170 -5.88 29.04 -2.48
CA LEU A 170 -4.92 27.93 -2.45
C LEU A 170 -5.51 26.80 -1.59
N GLY A 171 -5.46 25.57 -2.10
CA GLY A 171 -5.85 24.39 -1.32
C GLY A 171 -5.05 24.34 -0.01
N THR A 172 -5.73 24.09 1.10
CA THR A 172 -5.13 23.95 2.42
C THR A 172 -5.48 22.57 3.01
N GLY A 173 -4.74 22.11 4.02
CA GLY A 173 -5.00 20.82 4.66
C GLY A 173 -4.58 19.63 3.79
N ALA A 174 -5.38 18.57 3.77
CA ALA A 174 -5.03 17.28 3.17
C ALA A 174 -4.68 17.37 1.68
N ILE A 175 -5.40 18.19 0.90
CA ILE A 175 -5.09 18.37 -0.53
C ILE A 175 -3.70 19.00 -0.77
N GLN A 176 -3.26 19.89 0.12
CA GLN A 176 -1.94 20.49 0.04
C GLN A 176 -0.84 19.48 0.38
N ALA A 177 -1.05 18.67 1.42
CA ALA A 177 -0.15 17.57 1.73
C ALA A 177 -0.07 16.56 0.57
N PHE A 178 -1.19 16.28 -0.13
CA PHE A 178 -1.18 15.39 -1.30
C PHE A 178 -0.35 15.98 -2.45
N LYS A 179 -0.51 17.28 -2.71
CA LYS A 179 0.34 18.02 -3.66
C LYS A 179 1.82 17.92 -3.26
N GLU A 180 2.17 18.14 -2.00
CA GLU A 180 3.55 18.04 -1.52
C GLU A 180 4.13 16.64 -1.74
N LEU A 181 3.37 15.58 -1.41
CA LEU A 181 3.77 14.21 -1.70
C LEU A 181 4.05 14.02 -3.19
N MET A 182 3.09 14.37 -4.07
CA MET A 182 3.24 14.21 -5.51
C MET A 182 4.46 14.96 -6.05
N TYR A 183 4.63 16.23 -5.67
CA TYR A 183 5.74 17.05 -6.15
C TYR A 183 7.09 16.61 -5.59
N SER A 184 7.12 15.91 -4.44
CA SER A 184 8.34 15.30 -3.90
C SER A 184 8.82 14.08 -4.71
N LEU A 185 7.97 13.46 -5.53
CA LEU A 185 8.32 12.28 -6.33
C LEU A 185 9.32 12.59 -7.45
N TRP A 186 9.20 13.75 -8.10
CA TRP A 186 10.12 14.14 -9.17
C TRP A 186 11.58 14.23 -8.69
N PRO A 187 11.93 15.08 -7.69
CA PRO A 187 13.29 15.17 -7.17
C PRO A 187 13.78 13.88 -6.47
N ALA A 188 12.89 12.97 -6.07
CA ALA A 188 13.29 11.65 -5.59
C ALA A 188 14.00 10.82 -6.67
N ALA A 189 13.47 10.84 -7.91
CA ALA A 189 14.05 10.16 -9.06
C ALA A 189 15.07 11.02 -9.83
N TYR A 190 14.89 12.33 -9.87
CA TYR A 190 15.70 13.29 -10.63
C TYR A 190 16.00 14.53 -9.78
N GLY A 191 16.98 14.42 -8.88
CA GLY A 191 17.34 15.52 -7.99
C GLY A 191 18.33 15.16 -6.90
N SER A 192 18.73 16.17 -6.13
CA SER A 192 19.54 16.00 -4.92
C SER A 192 18.65 15.83 -3.70
N ASP A 193 19.07 14.97 -2.77
CA ASP A 193 18.52 14.97 -1.41
C ASP A 193 18.82 16.33 -0.76
N PRO A 194 17.80 17.10 -0.33
CA PRO A 194 18.00 18.45 0.23
C PRO A 194 18.82 18.45 1.53
N HIS A 195 18.98 17.29 2.17
CA HIS A 195 19.76 17.14 3.40
C HIS A 195 20.90 16.11 3.27
N GLY A 196 21.25 15.73 2.04
CA GLY A 196 22.21 14.65 1.78
C GLY A 196 23.66 14.99 2.18
N GLY A 197 24.01 16.27 2.22
CA GLY A 197 25.30 16.77 2.70
C GLY A 197 25.30 17.26 4.16
N GLY A 198 24.16 17.17 4.84
CA GLY A 198 23.92 17.77 6.16
C GLY A 198 22.60 18.56 6.18
N THR A 199 22.22 19.09 7.34
CA THR A 199 20.97 19.87 7.49
C THR A 199 20.93 21.02 6.50
N ASN A 200 19.93 21.03 5.61
CA ASN A 200 19.78 21.99 4.51
C ASN A 200 20.99 22.11 3.56
N ILE A 201 21.83 21.08 3.48
CA ILE A 201 22.95 21.02 2.53
C ILE A 201 22.62 19.92 1.50
N PRO A 202 22.37 20.28 0.23
CA PRO A 202 22.04 19.30 -0.80
C PRO A 202 23.15 18.27 -0.99
N GLY A 203 22.75 17.01 -1.12
CA GLY A 203 23.64 15.91 -1.47
C GLY A 203 23.98 15.87 -2.96
N LYS A 204 24.71 14.82 -3.36
CA LYS A 204 25.02 14.55 -4.77
C LYS A 204 23.73 14.36 -5.58
N HIS A 205 23.70 14.95 -6.77
CA HIS A 205 22.59 14.75 -7.71
C HIS A 205 22.40 13.27 -8.05
N PHE A 206 21.15 12.86 -8.18
CA PHE A 206 20.76 11.51 -8.56
C PHE A 206 19.76 11.58 -9.71
N ARG A 207 19.98 10.73 -10.70
CA ARG A 207 19.09 10.54 -11.85
C ARG A 207 18.86 9.05 -11.95
N ALA A 208 17.62 8.62 -11.77
CA ALA A 208 17.23 7.23 -11.90
C ALA A 208 17.36 6.77 -13.35
N ASP A 209 17.84 5.54 -13.52
CA ASP A 209 17.81 4.77 -14.76
C ASP A 209 16.71 3.69 -14.70
N ALA A 210 16.19 3.39 -13.51
CA ALA A 210 15.04 2.51 -13.28
C ALA A 210 14.32 2.86 -11.97
N LEU A 211 13.02 2.60 -11.90
CA LEU A 211 12.18 2.80 -10.71
C LEU A 211 11.63 1.46 -10.18
N LEU A 212 11.69 1.26 -8.86
CA LEU A 212 10.96 0.22 -8.13
C LEU A 212 10.05 0.87 -7.09
N TRP A 213 8.80 1.18 -7.44
CA TRP A 213 7.95 2.05 -6.63
C TRP A 213 6.67 1.35 -6.21
N HIS A 214 6.13 1.75 -5.07
CA HIS A 214 4.81 1.31 -4.64
C HIS A 214 3.72 1.99 -5.50
N PRO A 215 2.71 1.25 -6.01
CA PRO A 215 1.70 1.80 -6.93
C PRO A 215 0.85 2.91 -6.30
N LEU A 216 0.55 2.85 -4.99
CA LEU A 216 -0.22 3.91 -4.31
C LEU A 216 0.51 5.25 -4.15
N LEU A 217 1.75 5.39 -4.65
CA LEU A 217 2.37 6.71 -4.79
C LEU A 217 1.78 7.50 -5.98
N LEU A 218 1.01 6.87 -6.88
CA LEU A 218 0.31 7.43 -8.05
C LEU A 218 1.15 8.15 -9.12
N GLY A 219 2.24 8.82 -8.76
CA GLY A 219 3.10 9.55 -9.71
C GLY A 219 4.15 8.69 -10.42
N HIS A 220 4.27 7.39 -10.08
CA HIS A 220 5.31 6.49 -10.62
C HIS A 220 5.32 6.42 -12.15
N VAL A 221 4.15 6.24 -12.77
CA VAL A 221 4.01 6.14 -14.24
C VAL A 221 4.40 7.44 -14.92
N HIS A 222 4.05 8.58 -14.32
CA HIS A 222 4.32 9.89 -14.88
C HIS A 222 5.81 10.25 -14.80
N VAL A 223 6.46 9.92 -13.68
CA VAL A 223 7.91 10.09 -13.53
C VAL A 223 8.66 9.18 -14.50
N ALA A 224 8.25 7.93 -14.65
CA ALA A 224 8.83 6.99 -15.61
C ALA A 224 8.66 7.45 -17.06
N GLU A 225 7.45 7.87 -17.46
CA GLU A 225 7.13 8.44 -18.78
C GLU A 225 8.02 9.65 -19.07
N ARG A 226 8.16 10.57 -18.12
CA ARG A 226 8.94 11.79 -18.31
C ARG A 226 10.44 11.53 -18.47
N LEU A 227 10.98 10.56 -17.74
CA LEU A 227 12.39 10.20 -17.78
C LEU A 227 12.73 9.21 -18.91
N GLY A 228 11.73 8.51 -19.46
CA GLY A 228 11.93 7.46 -20.46
C GLY A 228 12.65 6.24 -19.89
N ILE A 229 12.32 5.84 -18.66
CA ILE A 229 12.98 4.75 -17.92
C ILE A 229 12.01 3.65 -17.52
N PRO A 230 12.48 2.39 -17.34
CA PRO A 230 11.63 1.29 -16.87
C PRO A 230 11.06 1.52 -15.47
N LEU A 231 9.81 1.11 -15.30
CA LEU A 231 9.09 1.08 -14.03
C LEU A 231 8.76 -0.38 -13.66
N GLN A 232 9.13 -0.76 -12.44
CA GLN A 232 8.67 -1.96 -11.77
C GLN A 232 7.85 -1.53 -10.55
N CYS A 233 6.64 -2.07 -10.40
CA CYS A 233 5.86 -1.91 -9.18
C CYS A 233 6.17 -3.02 -8.18
N ALA A 234 6.06 -2.70 -6.89
CA ALA A 234 6.15 -3.68 -5.81
C ALA A 234 5.22 -3.33 -4.65
N SER A 235 4.51 -4.33 -4.11
CA SER A 235 3.63 -4.17 -2.94
C SER A 235 3.55 -5.46 -2.12
N LEU A 236 3.03 -5.33 -0.89
CA LEU A 236 2.73 -6.45 0.01
C LEU A 236 1.26 -6.85 -0.06
N GLU A 237 0.44 -5.99 -0.64
CA GLU A 237 -1.00 -6.14 -0.80
C GLU A 237 -1.33 -6.38 -2.28
N PRO A 238 -2.33 -7.22 -2.59
CA PRO A 238 -2.69 -7.53 -3.96
C PRO A 238 -3.51 -6.39 -4.57
N LEU A 239 -2.86 -5.53 -5.35
CA LEU A 239 -3.46 -4.30 -5.89
C LEU A 239 -3.75 -4.39 -7.39
N SER A 240 -3.38 -5.50 -8.05
CA SER A 240 -3.72 -5.78 -9.44
C SER A 240 -5.06 -6.50 -9.51
N PRO A 241 -5.91 -6.16 -10.50
CA PRO A 241 -7.20 -6.82 -10.67
C PRO A 241 -7.10 -8.33 -10.78
N THR A 242 -8.05 -9.02 -10.13
CA THR A 242 -8.22 -10.46 -10.27
C THR A 242 -9.64 -10.90 -9.95
N TYR A 243 -10.03 -12.06 -10.49
CA TYR A 243 -11.24 -12.76 -10.12
C TYR A 243 -11.14 -13.51 -8.77
N SER A 244 -9.94 -13.69 -8.20
CA SER A 244 -9.70 -14.61 -7.06
C SER A 244 -10.08 -14.04 -5.69
N PHE A 245 -9.99 -12.72 -5.52
CA PHE A 245 -10.30 -12.02 -4.28
C PHE A 245 -10.57 -10.53 -4.57
N PRO A 246 -11.37 -9.85 -3.74
CA PRO A 246 -11.72 -8.46 -3.95
C PRO A 246 -10.52 -7.53 -3.67
N HIS A 247 -10.62 -6.30 -4.18
CA HIS A 247 -9.64 -5.25 -3.92
C HIS A 247 -9.52 -5.03 -2.38
N PRO A 248 -8.31 -4.97 -1.80
CA PRO A 248 -8.12 -4.91 -0.34
C PRO A 248 -8.78 -3.72 0.39
N LEU A 249 -9.04 -2.62 -0.33
CA LEU A 249 -9.77 -1.45 0.17
C LEU A 249 -11.29 -1.54 0.00
N SER A 250 -11.81 -2.54 -0.71
CA SER A 250 -13.26 -2.68 -0.89
C SER A 250 -13.89 -3.37 0.32
N SER A 251 -15.04 -2.85 0.73
CA SER A 251 -15.93 -3.47 1.70
C SER A 251 -17.25 -3.75 1.00
N VAL A 252 -17.45 -4.99 0.55
CA VAL A 252 -18.64 -5.39 -0.20
C VAL A 252 -19.74 -5.79 0.77
N THR A 253 -20.84 -5.03 0.80
CA THR A 253 -21.95 -5.28 1.72
C THR A 253 -22.76 -6.50 1.29
N GLY A 254 -23.09 -7.40 2.22
CA GLY A 254 -24.02 -8.51 2.00
C GLY A 254 -23.44 -9.72 1.28
N LEU A 255 -22.12 -9.76 1.09
CA LEU A 255 -21.38 -10.92 0.60
C LEU A 255 -20.28 -11.26 1.61
N ASP A 256 -20.28 -12.49 2.12
CA ASP A 256 -19.07 -13.07 2.71
C ASP A 256 -18.23 -13.59 1.54
N PRO A 257 -17.17 -12.89 1.08
CA PRO A 257 -16.49 -13.29 -0.14
C PRO A 257 -15.75 -14.60 0.14
N PRO A 258 -16.10 -15.73 -0.51
CA PRO A 258 -15.30 -16.93 -0.41
C PRO A 258 -13.92 -16.64 -1.03
N MET A 259 -12.90 -16.53 -0.18
CA MET A 259 -11.53 -16.31 -0.63
C MET A 259 -11.11 -17.45 -1.58
N MET A 260 -10.47 -17.11 -2.71
CA MET A 260 -10.04 -18.05 -3.75
C MET A 260 -11.16 -18.68 -4.60
N LYS A 261 -12.41 -18.25 -4.46
CA LYS A 261 -13.44 -18.53 -5.48
C LYS A 261 -13.35 -17.48 -6.59
N LEU A 262 -13.24 -17.94 -7.83
CA LEU A 262 -13.20 -17.06 -8.99
C LEU A 262 -14.57 -16.41 -9.23
N CYS A 263 -14.66 -15.12 -8.94
CA CYS A 263 -15.88 -14.32 -9.03
C CYS A 263 -15.69 -13.08 -9.91
N ARG A 264 -16.69 -12.75 -10.74
CA ARG A 264 -16.70 -11.53 -11.57
C ARG A 264 -16.73 -10.27 -10.68
N SER A 265 -17.45 -10.30 -9.56
CA SER A 265 -17.55 -9.22 -8.58
C SER A 265 -16.20 -8.83 -8.00
N ASN A 266 -15.31 -9.79 -7.74
CA ASN A 266 -13.94 -9.54 -7.29
C ASN A 266 -13.20 -8.64 -8.27
N LEU A 267 -13.22 -8.96 -9.56
CA LEU A 267 -12.59 -8.12 -10.58
C LEU A 267 -13.20 -6.72 -10.61
N LEU A 268 -14.53 -6.60 -10.55
CA LEU A 268 -15.23 -5.32 -10.55
C LEU A 268 -14.78 -4.41 -9.40
N THR A 269 -14.49 -4.97 -8.22
CA THR A 269 -14.07 -4.16 -7.07
C THR A 269 -12.82 -3.33 -7.34
N TYR A 270 -11.88 -3.80 -8.16
CA TYR A 270 -10.65 -3.05 -8.49
C TYR A 270 -10.99 -1.79 -9.29
N GLY A 271 -11.73 -1.94 -10.39
CA GLY A 271 -12.14 -0.79 -11.20
C GLY A 271 -13.00 0.22 -10.43
N ILE A 272 -13.85 -0.26 -9.51
CA ILE A 272 -14.66 0.60 -8.62
C ILE A 272 -13.77 1.38 -7.66
N VAL A 273 -12.84 0.70 -6.98
CA VAL A 273 -11.94 1.33 -6.01
C VAL A 273 -11.02 2.33 -6.70
N ASP A 274 -10.40 1.95 -7.82
CA ASP A 274 -9.53 2.83 -8.59
C ASP A 274 -10.29 4.08 -9.03
N THR A 275 -11.51 3.92 -9.55
CA THR A 275 -12.35 5.06 -9.92
C THR A 275 -12.64 5.96 -8.71
N ALA A 276 -12.96 5.39 -7.54
CA ALA A 276 -13.23 6.17 -6.33
C ALA A 276 -11.99 6.94 -5.82
N ILE A 277 -10.80 6.34 -5.92
CA ILE A 277 -9.52 6.95 -5.54
C ILE A 277 -9.13 8.07 -6.50
N TRP A 278 -9.24 7.81 -7.81
CA TRP A 278 -8.81 8.73 -8.87
C TRP A 278 -9.76 9.92 -9.07
N HIS A 279 -10.98 9.85 -8.54
CA HIS A 279 -12.00 10.87 -8.78
C HIS A 279 -11.63 12.27 -8.24
N GLY A 280 -12.12 13.31 -8.93
CA GLY A 280 -12.10 14.69 -8.46
C GLY A 280 -10.70 15.31 -8.36
N SER A 281 -10.38 15.85 -7.19
CA SER A 281 -9.17 16.67 -6.97
C SER A 281 -7.86 15.89 -7.12
N VAL A 282 -7.86 14.56 -6.94
CA VAL A 282 -6.69 13.71 -7.16
C VAL A 282 -6.25 13.75 -8.61
N ALA A 283 -7.18 13.53 -9.55
CA ALA A 283 -6.92 13.64 -10.99
C ALA A 283 -6.41 15.04 -11.38
N GLU A 284 -6.91 16.10 -10.74
CA GLU A 284 -6.46 17.47 -10.99
C GLU A 284 -5.00 17.67 -10.53
N VAL A 285 -4.67 17.23 -9.31
CA VAL A 285 -3.29 17.31 -8.79
C VAL A 285 -2.32 16.51 -9.67
N LEU A 286 -2.70 15.31 -10.10
CA LEU A 286 -1.88 14.51 -11.02
C LEU A 286 -1.71 15.20 -12.37
N THR A 287 -2.75 15.84 -12.89
CA THR A 287 -2.66 16.66 -14.11
C THR A 287 -1.70 17.84 -13.93
N GLN A 288 -1.77 18.55 -12.80
CA GLN A 288 -0.85 19.65 -12.47
C GLN A 288 0.58 19.16 -12.31
N PHE A 289 0.78 18.01 -11.65
CA PHE A 289 2.08 17.38 -11.49
C PHE A 289 2.68 16.96 -12.84
N ARG A 290 1.87 16.37 -13.73
CA ARG A 290 2.28 16.04 -15.11
C ARG A 290 2.75 17.28 -15.85
N ALA A 291 2.00 18.37 -15.79
CA ALA A 291 2.40 19.64 -16.41
C ALA A 291 3.70 20.18 -15.80
N PHE A 292 3.85 20.13 -14.47
CA PHE A 292 5.06 20.55 -13.75
C PHE A 292 6.31 19.80 -14.20
N ILE A 293 6.22 18.48 -14.38
CA ILE A 293 7.35 17.69 -14.88
C ILE A 293 7.52 17.80 -16.41
N GLY A 294 6.66 18.53 -17.12
CA GLY A 294 6.79 18.80 -18.56
C GLY A 294 6.04 17.84 -19.48
N LEU A 295 5.04 17.11 -18.97
CA LEU A 295 4.13 16.29 -19.77
C LEU A 295 2.88 17.10 -20.15
N GLN A 296 2.49 17.04 -21.43
CA GLN A 296 1.47 17.94 -22.01
C GLN A 296 0.05 17.34 -22.04
N LYS A 297 -0.11 16.01 -21.91
CA LYS A 297 -1.42 15.34 -21.98
C LYS A 297 -1.97 15.03 -20.61
N ARG A 298 -3.29 15.24 -20.41
CA ARG A 298 -4.03 14.63 -19.30
C ARG A 298 -3.91 13.11 -19.41
N CYS A 299 -3.74 12.45 -18.26
CA CYS A 299 -3.85 11.01 -18.19
C CYS A 299 -5.31 10.70 -17.86
N ASP A 300 -6.16 10.65 -18.88
CA ASP A 300 -7.60 10.33 -18.73
C ASP A 300 -7.82 8.81 -18.54
N LEU A 301 -6.81 8.10 -18.03
CA LEU A 301 -6.84 6.67 -17.80
C LEU A 301 -6.97 6.40 -16.30
N PRO A 302 -8.07 5.81 -15.83
CA PRO A 302 -8.24 5.48 -14.42
C PRO A 302 -7.28 4.37 -13.95
N ASP A 303 -6.76 3.55 -14.88
CA ASP A 303 -5.81 2.48 -14.57
C ASP A 303 -4.70 2.34 -15.65
N PRO A 304 -3.63 3.14 -15.56
CA PRO A 304 -2.50 3.03 -16.46
C PRO A 304 -1.63 1.78 -16.19
N LEU A 305 -1.72 1.17 -15.01
CA LEU A 305 -0.90 0.01 -14.65
C LEU A 305 -1.32 -1.23 -15.43
N VAL A 306 -2.62 -1.52 -15.46
CA VAL A 306 -3.15 -2.67 -16.20
C VAL A 306 -3.04 -2.44 -17.70
N ARG A 307 -3.44 -1.25 -18.18
CA ARG A 307 -3.44 -0.98 -19.63
C ARG A 307 -2.05 -1.03 -20.26
N TRP A 308 -1.01 -0.71 -19.51
CA TRP A 308 0.37 -0.75 -19.99
C TRP A 308 1.13 -1.99 -19.54
N GLU A 309 0.44 -2.97 -18.93
CA GLU A 309 1.03 -4.22 -18.42
C GLU A 309 2.29 -3.94 -17.57
N VAL A 310 2.21 -2.92 -16.71
CA VAL A 310 3.37 -2.50 -15.89
C VAL A 310 3.78 -3.67 -15.00
N PRO A 311 5.05 -4.12 -15.07
CA PRO A 311 5.51 -5.25 -14.26
C PRO A 311 5.32 -5.00 -12.76
N HIS A 312 4.79 -5.97 -12.04
CA HIS A 312 4.55 -5.88 -10.60
C HIS A 312 5.05 -7.13 -9.88
N ILE A 313 5.85 -6.93 -8.84
CA ILE A 313 6.27 -8.01 -7.93
C ILE A 313 5.57 -7.91 -6.59
N TYR A 314 4.99 -9.02 -6.15
CA TYR A 314 4.28 -9.15 -4.90
C TYR A 314 5.15 -9.84 -3.86
N LEU A 315 5.33 -9.18 -2.72
CA LEU A 315 6.33 -9.53 -1.71
C LEU A 315 5.74 -10.39 -0.57
N TRP A 316 4.69 -11.18 -0.85
CA TRP A 316 4.14 -12.15 0.10
C TRP A 316 4.57 -13.58 -0.25
N ASN A 317 4.43 -14.47 0.73
CA ASN A 317 4.74 -15.88 0.55
C ASN A 317 3.64 -16.55 -0.30
N PRO A 318 3.96 -17.19 -1.44
CA PRO A 318 2.97 -17.87 -2.27
C PRO A 318 2.27 -19.04 -1.57
N ALA A 319 2.83 -19.55 -0.46
CA ALA A 319 2.16 -20.54 0.38
C ALA A 319 0.99 -19.96 1.21
N LEU A 320 0.98 -18.64 1.45
CA LEU A 320 -0.11 -17.94 2.15
C LEU A 320 -1.20 -17.50 1.17
N LEU A 321 -0.79 -16.92 0.04
CA LEU A 321 -1.67 -16.49 -1.02
C LEU A 321 -1.00 -16.82 -2.36
N PRO A 322 -1.45 -17.85 -3.09
CA PRO A 322 -0.83 -18.22 -4.35
C PRO A 322 -1.07 -17.14 -5.41
N LYS A 323 -0.25 -17.16 -6.47
CA LYS A 323 -0.48 -16.32 -7.64
C LYS A 323 -1.86 -16.66 -8.25
N PRO A 324 -2.77 -15.69 -8.42
CA PRO A 324 -4.01 -15.86 -9.15
C PRO A 324 -3.82 -16.45 -10.55
N LEU A 325 -4.75 -17.30 -10.95
CA LEU A 325 -4.70 -18.06 -12.20
C LEU A 325 -4.78 -17.14 -13.44
N ASP A 326 -5.51 -16.04 -13.30
CA ASP A 326 -5.81 -15.02 -14.30
C ASP A 326 -4.70 -13.96 -14.46
N TRP A 327 -3.60 -14.06 -13.72
CA TRP A 327 -2.48 -13.12 -13.82
C TRP A 327 -1.45 -13.49 -14.89
N GLY A 328 -1.05 -12.48 -15.67
CA GLY A 328 -0.02 -12.57 -16.70
C GLY A 328 1.41 -12.64 -16.16
N ALA A 329 2.39 -12.59 -17.06
CA ALA A 329 3.82 -12.78 -16.74
C ALA A 329 4.43 -11.51 -16.12
N GLU A 330 3.80 -10.37 -16.39
CA GLU A 330 4.09 -9.07 -15.79
C GLU A 330 3.82 -9.06 -14.28
N LEU A 331 2.92 -9.92 -13.78
CA LEU A 331 2.60 -10.04 -12.36
C LEU A 331 3.24 -11.30 -11.74
N SER A 332 4.03 -11.10 -10.70
CA SER A 332 4.79 -12.19 -10.05
C SER A 332 4.66 -12.15 -8.53
N VAL A 333 4.37 -13.30 -7.91
CA VAL A 333 4.46 -13.49 -6.45
C VAL A 333 5.84 -14.08 -6.13
N VAL A 334 6.72 -13.25 -5.57
CA VAL A 334 8.16 -13.58 -5.46
C VAL A 334 8.59 -14.10 -4.08
N GLY A 335 7.66 -14.16 -3.13
CA GLY A 335 7.94 -14.57 -1.76
C GLY A 335 8.18 -13.41 -0.80
N HIS A 336 8.19 -13.73 0.48
CA HIS A 336 8.40 -12.74 1.54
C HIS A 336 9.86 -12.30 1.62
N VAL A 337 10.08 -10.99 1.52
CA VAL A 337 11.42 -10.38 1.61
C VAL A 337 11.76 -10.07 3.06
N THR A 338 12.81 -10.70 3.58
CA THR A 338 13.31 -10.44 4.94
C THR A 338 14.54 -9.54 4.94
N LEU A 339 14.58 -8.60 5.89
CA LEU A 339 15.77 -7.80 6.16
C LEU A 339 16.54 -8.41 7.34
N GLY A 340 17.68 -9.04 7.06
CA GLY A 340 18.56 -9.52 8.12
C GLY A 340 19.01 -8.36 9.03
N ILE A 341 19.05 -8.58 10.34
CA ILE A 341 19.34 -7.56 11.38
C ILE A 341 20.61 -6.74 11.06
N ASN A 342 21.61 -7.41 10.50
CA ASN A 342 22.93 -6.84 10.20
C ASN A 342 23.16 -6.50 8.72
N ALA A 343 22.16 -6.73 7.85
CA ALA A 343 22.31 -6.55 6.41
C ALA A 343 22.62 -5.09 6.08
N GLY A 344 23.59 -4.87 5.18
CA GLY A 344 24.02 -3.54 4.74
C GLY A 344 24.79 -2.71 5.78
N LEU A 345 24.87 -3.13 7.05
CA LEU A 345 25.56 -2.37 8.09
C LEU A 345 27.08 -2.48 7.96
N SER A 346 27.78 -1.37 8.24
CA SER A 346 29.24 -1.37 8.36
C SER A 346 29.70 -2.24 9.54
N ARG A 347 30.93 -2.76 9.48
CA ARG A 347 31.51 -3.61 10.54
C ARG A 347 31.40 -2.99 11.94
N ARG A 348 31.60 -1.68 12.05
CA ARG A 348 31.47 -0.94 13.33
C ARG A 348 30.03 -0.91 13.82
N LYS A 349 29.07 -0.58 12.95
CA LYS A 349 27.64 -0.55 13.30
C LYS A 349 27.10 -1.94 13.62
N ARG A 350 27.55 -2.97 12.89
CA ARG A 350 27.22 -4.38 13.16
C ARG A 350 27.63 -4.78 14.57
N LYS A 351 28.90 -4.56 14.95
CA LYS A 351 29.38 -4.84 16.32
C LYS A 351 28.61 -4.08 17.39
N LYS A 352 28.25 -2.80 17.12
CA LYS A 352 27.43 -1.99 18.04
C LYS A 352 26.05 -2.62 18.22
N ARG A 353 25.35 -2.96 17.14
CA ARG A 353 24.03 -3.61 17.21
C ARG A 353 24.07 -4.98 17.86
N GLU A 354 25.07 -5.80 17.55
CA GLU A 354 25.24 -7.10 18.21
C GLU A 354 25.41 -6.94 19.72
N LYS A 355 26.16 -5.93 20.17
CA LYS A 355 26.35 -5.61 21.59
C LYS A 355 25.06 -5.09 22.24
N GLU A 356 24.32 -4.22 21.55
CA GLU A 356 23.00 -3.74 21.99
C GLU A 356 22.00 -4.91 22.08
N ASN A 357 22.00 -5.79 21.08
CA ASN A 357 21.13 -6.95 21.03
C ASN A 357 21.41 -7.94 22.17
N LYS A 358 22.69 -8.20 22.48
CA LYS A 358 23.10 -9.03 23.62
C LYS A 358 22.78 -8.39 24.98
N ARG A 359 22.62 -7.08 25.03
CA ARG A 359 22.28 -6.33 26.24
C ARG A 359 20.78 -6.10 26.40
N PHE A 360 20.00 -6.39 25.36
CA PHE A 360 18.55 -6.27 25.42
C PHE A 360 18.02 -7.18 26.52
N LYS A 361 17.21 -6.60 27.38
CA LYS A 361 16.45 -7.30 28.41
C LYS A 361 15.03 -6.77 28.34
N TRP A 362 14.06 -7.67 28.50
CA TRP A 362 12.68 -7.27 28.65
C TRP A 362 12.51 -6.40 29.90
N PRO A 363 11.55 -5.45 29.91
CA PRO A 363 11.19 -4.74 31.12
C PRO A 363 10.89 -5.74 32.26
N ASN A 364 11.30 -5.40 33.49
CA ASN A 364 11.14 -6.30 34.63
C ASN A 364 9.68 -6.73 34.81
N ALA A 365 8.73 -5.78 34.69
CA ALA A 365 7.30 -6.05 34.77
C ALA A 365 6.83 -7.12 33.78
N LEU A 366 7.35 -7.09 32.54
CA LEU A 366 7.00 -8.08 31.52
C LEU A 366 7.62 -9.45 31.82
N THR A 367 8.85 -9.45 32.35
CA THR A 367 9.57 -10.69 32.69
C THR A 367 8.92 -11.38 33.88
N GLU A 368 8.58 -10.63 34.91
CA GLU A 368 7.86 -11.11 36.10
C GLU A 368 6.45 -11.58 35.75
N PHE A 369 5.79 -10.91 34.80
CA PHE A 369 4.46 -11.31 34.36
C PHE A 369 4.50 -12.59 33.52
N ALA A 370 5.25 -12.63 32.42
CA ALA A 370 5.07 -13.63 31.35
C ALA A 370 6.20 -14.66 31.19
N PHE A 371 7.37 -14.42 31.77
CA PHE A 371 8.59 -15.21 31.47
C PHE A 371 9.14 -15.99 32.67
N GLN A 372 8.30 -16.23 33.69
CA GLN A 372 8.67 -17.10 34.80
C GLN A 372 8.54 -18.59 34.41
N THR A 373 9.41 -19.45 34.96
CA THR A 373 9.44 -20.89 34.63
C THR A 373 8.13 -21.63 34.96
N SER A 374 7.37 -21.14 35.95
CA SER A 374 6.08 -21.70 36.37
C SER A 374 4.88 -20.93 35.83
N ALA A 375 5.09 -19.98 34.91
CA ALA A 375 4.00 -19.17 34.37
C ALA A 375 3.07 -20.02 33.48
N PRO A 376 1.76 -19.72 33.48
CA PRO A 376 0.84 -20.23 32.46
C PRO A 376 1.31 -19.88 31.03
N PRO A 377 0.85 -20.61 30.00
CA PRO A 377 1.18 -20.30 28.61
C PRO A 377 0.79 -18.85 28.25
N VAL A 378 1.64 -18.20 27.46
CA VAL A 378 1.48 -16.80 27.10
C VAL A 378 0.88 -16.68 25.70
N ILE A 379 -0.10 -15.81 25.54
CA ILE A 379 -0.65 -15.39 24.26
C ILE A 379 -0.23 -13.94 24.01
N TYR A 380 0.40 -13.68 22.87
CA TYR A 380 0.54 -12.31 22.40
C TYR A 380 -0.76 -11.85 21.75
N PHE A 381 -1.26 -10.68 22.13
CA PHE A 381 -2.45 -10.06 21.54
C PHE A 381 -2.10 -8.68 21.00
N GLY A 382 -1.84 -8.59 19.70
CA GLY A 382 -1.51 -7.34 19.01
C GLY A 382 -2.71 -6.80 18.26
N VAL A 383 -3.10 -5.56 18.52
CA VAL A 383 -4.21 -4.91 17.81
C VAL A 383 -3.79 -3.53 17.28
N SER A 384 -4.29 -3.18 16.09
CA SER A 384 -4.26 -1.80 15.62
C SER A 384 -5.44 -1.05 16.22
N THR A 385 -5.17 0.12 16.78
CA THR A 385 -6.18 0.98 17.41
C THR A 385 -6.64 2.10 16.48
N ARG A 386 -6.29 2.06 15.19
CA ARG A 386 -6.37 3.21 14.27
C ARG A 386 -7.77 3.72 14.05
N THR A 387 -8.68 2.77 13.93
CA THR A 387 -10.09 2.98 13.64
C THR A 387 -10.95 2.74 14.86
N MET A 388 -10.36 2.54 16.04
CA MET A 388 -11.10 2.31 17.27
C MET A 388 -11.64 3.63 17.82
N SER A 389 -12.95 3.70 18.01
CA SER A 389 -13.57 4.78 18.77
C SER A 389 -13.09 4.79 20.23
N PRO A 390 -13.09 5.96 20.91
CA PRO A 390 -12.77 6.06 22.33
C PRO A 390 -13.59 5.07 23.17
N GLY A 391 -12.95 4.39 24.12
CA GLY A 391 -13.58 3.41 25.02
C GLY A 391 -13.66 1.97 24.49
N ILE A 392 -13.58 1.75 23.17
CA ILE A 392 -13.60 0.39 22.59
C ILE A 392 -12.38 -0.42 23.06
N LEU A 393 -11.21 0.22 23.16
CA LEU A 393 -9.99 -0.44 23.64
C LEU A 393 -10.13 -0.95 25.08
N ASP A 394 -10.69 -0.15 25.98
CA ASP A 394 -10.88 -0.54 27.38
C ASP A 394 -11.94 -1.65 27.52
N GLU A 395 -12.99 -1.60 26.71
CA GLU A 395 -13.98 -2.68 26.61
C GLU A 395 -13.34 -3.98 26.10
N LEU A 396 -12.51 -3.90 25.05
CA LEU A 396 -11.79 -5.04 24.50
C LEU A 396 -10.85 -5.65 25.55
N LEU A 397 -10.06 -4.84 26.24
CA LEU A 397 -9.17 -5.28 27.31
C LEU A 397 -9.94 -5.99 28.42
N ARG A 398 -11.08 -5.45 28.86
CA ARG A 398 -11.95 -6.12 29.85
C ARG A 398 -12.48 -7.46 29.37
N LYS A 399 -12.90 -7.56 28.10
CA LYS A 399 -13.39 -8.82 27.52
C LYS A 399 -12.28 -9.86 27.41
N VAL A 400 -11.09 -9.43 26.98
CA VAL A 400 -9.91 -10.28 26.85
C VAL A 400 -9.45 -10.79 28.22
N ASP A 401 -9.43 -9.93 29.24
CA ASP A 401 -9.09 -10.33 30.61
C ASP A 401 -10.10 -11.35 31.16
N ALA A 402 -11.39 -11.07 31.03
CA ALA A 402 -12.44 -12.00 31.45
C ALA A 402 -12.35 -13.37 30.73
N ALA A 403 -11.97 -13.37 29.46
CA ALA A 403 -11.83 -14.59 28.66
C ALA A 403 -10.58 -15.43 28.99
N SER A 404 -9.54 -14.82 29.59
CA SER A 404 -8.31 -15.53 29.95
C SER A 404 -8.52 -16.59 31.05
N ASP A 405 -9.51 -16.37 31.93
CA ASP A 405 -9.95 -17.28 33.01
C ASP A 405 -8.79 -17.87 33.84
N GLN A 406 -7.70 -17.11 34.05
CA GLN A 406 -6.47 -17.53 34.76
C GLN A 406 -5.72 -18.73 34.15
N ARG A 407 -6.05 -19.15 32.93
CA ARG A 407 -5.40 -20.29 32.27
C ARG A 407 -4.25 -19.87 31.35
N VAL A 408 -4.29 -18.62 30.89
CA VAL A 408 -3.31 -18.04 29.98
C VAL A 408 -2.94 -16.64 30.46
N LEU A 409 -1.72 -16.23 30.16
CA LEU A 409 -1.28 -14.86 30.33
C LEU A 409 -1.32 -14.15 28.97
N ILE A 410 -1.76 -12.90 28.95
CA ILE A 410 -1.92 -12.14 27.71
C ILE A 410 -0.99 -10.94 27.75
N ILE A 411 -0.04 -10.91 26.82
CA ILE A 411 0.74 -9.71 26.52
C ILE A 411 -0.07 -8.92 25.49
N PHE A 412 -0.71 -7.85 25.94
CA PHE A 412 -1.54 -7.01 25.08
C PHE A 412 -0.70 -5.87 24.49
N HIS A 413 -0.73 -5.68 23.18
CA HIS A 413 0.10 -4.69 22.50
C HIS A 413 -0.73 -3.85 21.53
N THR A 414 -0.78 -2.56 21.78
CA THR A 414 -1.39 -1.57 20.88
C THR A 414 -0.33 -1.01 19.94
N ARG A 415 -0.56 -1.11 18.62
CA ARG A 415 0.49 -0.81 17.63
C ARG A 415 0.67 0.66 17.30
N GLU A 416 -0.26 1.50 17.73
CA GLU A 416 -0.24 2.93 17.44
C GLU A 416 -0.13 3.73 18.73
N VAL A 417 0.27 4.99 18.59
CA VAL A 417 0.36 5.93 19.71
C VAL A 417 -1.07 6.24 20.15
N GLY A 418 -1.64 5.34 20.95
CA GLY A 418 -2.77 5.65 21.80
C GLY A 418 -2.42 6.87 22.65
N ASP A 419 -3.45 7.58 23.11
CA ASP A 419 -3.34 8.74 23.97
C ASP A 419 -2.22 8.53 25.00
N LYS A 420 -1.10 9.26 24.86
CA LYS A 420 0.08 9.11 25.73
C LYS A 420 -0.25 9.40 27.20
N GLN A 421 -1.44 9.93 27.47
CA GLN A 421 -1.95 10.18 28.82
C GLN A 421 -2.70 8.98 29.42
N ARG A 422 -3.07 7.96 28.64
CA ARG A 422 -3.71 6.74 29.15
C ARG A 422 -2.68 5.86 29.85
N ALA A 423 -2.96 5.49 31.10
CA ALA A 423 -2.16 4.49 31.80
C ALA A 423 -2.33 3.11 31.13
N LEU A 424 -1.22 2.38 31.01
CA LEU A 424 -1.25 1.01 30.47
C LEU A 424 -2.07 0.10 31.39
N TYR A 425 -2.91 -0.74 30.79
CA TYR A 425 -3.74 -1.70 31.51
C TYR A 425 -2.91 -2.85 32.10
N GLN A 426 -3.22 -3.23 33.35
CA GLN A 426 -2.59 -4.37 34.00
C GLN A 426 -3.60 -5.09 34.90
N SER A 427 -3.59 -6.41 34.84
CA SER A 427 -4.31 -7.31 35.74
C SER A 427 -3.44 -8.55 36.05
N ALA A 428 -4.03 -9.54 36.73
CA ALA A 428 -3.36 -10.81 37.00
C ALA A 428 -3.08 -11.61 35.71
N ASN A 429 -3.89 -11.42 34.66
CA ASN A 429 -3.83 -12.24 33.44
C ASN A 429 -3.52 -11.43 32.18
N VAL A 430 -3.57 -10.09 32.22
CA VAL A 430 -3.30 -9.23 31.07
C VAL A 430 -2.30 -8.15 31.44
N LEU A 431 -1.27 -7.98 30.62
CA LEU A 431 -0.32 -6.88 30.72
C LEU A 431 -0.26 -6.13 29.39
N GLU A 432 -0.70 -4.87 29.38
CA GLU A 432 -0.53 -3.98 28.25
C GLU A 432 0.91 -3.45 28.21
N ILE A 433 1.57 -3.59 27.05
CA ILE A 433 2.95 -3.16 26.84
C ILE A 433 3.05 -1.92 25.97
N ALA A 434 4.16 -1.19 26.12
CA ALA A 434 4.45 0.00 25.32
C ALA A 434 4.59 -0.34 23.83
N SER A 435 4.08 0.55 22.98
CA SER A 435 4.00 0.39 21.52
C SER A 435 5.36 0.33 20.81
N ASP A 436 6.44 0.74 21.48
CA ASP A 436 7.80 0.73 20.96
C ASP A 436 8.57 -0.57 21.25
N LEU A 437 7.98 -1.51 22.00
CA LEU A 437 8.62 -2.79 22.27
C LEU A 437 8.72 -3.66 21.00
N PRO A 438 9.85 -4.36 20.81
CA PRO A 438 10.10 -5.15 19.60
C PRO A 438 9.32 -6.47 19.63
N TYR A 439 8.04 -6.43 19.28
CA TYR A 439 7.10 -7.56 19.35
C TYR A 439 7.57 -8.82 18.60
N ALA A 440 8.32 -8.65 17.50
CA ALA A 440 8.88 -9.79 16.74
C ALA A 440 9.82 -10.67 17.58
N ARG A 441 10.39 -10.15 18.67
CA ARG A 441 11.15 -10.94 19.64
C ARG A 441 10.27 -11.77 20.55
N LEU A 442 9.06 -11.29 20.88
CA LEU A 442 8.10 -12.06 21.69
C LEU A 442 7.73 -13.37 20.99
N PHE A 443 7.64 -13.37 19.66
CA PHE A 443 7.34 -14.57 18.89
C PHE A 443 8.45 -15.63 18.96
N GLN A 444 9.64 -15.27 19.45
CA GLN A 444 10.77 -16.17 19.65
C GLN A 444 10.90 -16.63 21.11
N GLU A 445 10.10 -16.07 22.02
CA GLU A 445 10.13 -16.45 23.43
C GLU A 445 9.46 -17.82 23.61
N PRO A 446 10.11 -18.79 24.28
CA PRO A 446 9.60 -20.15 24.42
C PRO A 446 8.25 -20.26 25.14
N THR A 447 7.89 -19.27 25.97
CA THR A 447 6.62 -19.26 26.72
C THR A 447 5.43 -18.77 25.90
N VAL A 448 5.67 -18.12 24.76
CA VAL A 448 4.62 -17.62 23.88
C VAL A 448 4.06 -18.79 23.06
N ALA A 449 2.89 -19.25 23.48
CA ALA A 449 2.19 -20.40 22.91
C ALA A 449 1.28 -20.03 21.73
N GLY A 450 0.89 -18.75 21.61
CA GLY A 450 0.00 -18.29 20.57
C GLY A 450 0.10 -16.80 20.28
N VAL A 451 -0.31 -16.40 19.09
CA VAL A 451 -0.29 -15.02 18.60
C VAL A 451 -1.64 -14.70 18.00
N ILE A 452 -2.27 -13.65 18.51
CA ILE A 452 -3.43 -12.99 17.92
C ILE A 452 -2.93 -11.64 17.42
N HIS A 453 -3.10 -11.35 16.14
CA HIS A 453 -2.66 -10.09 15.55
C HIS A 453 -3.65 -9.57 14.50
N SER A 454 -3.54 -8.29 14.16
CA SER A 454 -4.39 -7.59 13.17
C SER A 454 -4.21 -8.02 11.71
N GLY A 455 -3.47 -9.09 11.43
CA GLY A 455 -3.27 -9.59 10.06
C GLY A 455 -2.31 -8.77 9.19
N GLU A 456 -1.53 -7.83 9.75
CA GLU A 456 -0.48 -7.15 8.98
C GLU A 456 0.49 -8.18 8.34
N PRO A 457 0.88 -8.02 7.06
CA PRO A 457 1.67 -9.01 6.32
C PRO A 457 3.07 -9.37 6.84
N ASN A 458 3.48 -8.87 8.02
CA ASN A 458 4.87 -8.78 8.45
C ASN A 458 5.22 -9.47 9.77
#